data_AF-A0A518D516-F1
#
_entry.id   AF-A0A518D516-F1
#
_cell.length_a   1.000
_cell.length_b   1.000
_cell.length_c   1.000
_cell.angle_alpha   90.00
_cell.angle_beta   90.00
_cell.angle_gamma   90.00
#
_symmetry.space_group_name_H-M   'P 1'
#
loop_
_entity.id
_entity.type
_entity.pdbx_description
1 polymer ?
#
loop_
_entity_poly.entity_id
_entity_poly.type
_entity_poly.pdbx_seq_one_letter_code
_entity_poly.pdbx_strand_id
1 'polypeptide(L)'
;MTTTHHPVRTRSFAPALHLCLAVCAYGLGVTGLVALIVTSFGLYSFQWSPNVASTVTGGLLLDAGLLALFGIQHTIMARPGFKQWWTGVVPAALERSIFVALSGALLLLILWGWQPMGATVWQLDASWARTALFVLQGAGWTYLLAATFAVDHFHLFGLTQPWRALNGRSPAEPVFRRRLMYRFDRHPIMTGVLVGLWATPHMRADTLALAGLFTLYIVVGVAIEERELVRAHGTTYLRYRDDVRSVVPSVHALARRVRADV
;
A
#
# COMPACT_ATOMS: atom_id res chain seq x y z
N MET A 1 36.44 -12.21 -50.87
CA MET A 1 36.72 -11.81 -49.47
C MET A 1 35.45 -11.18 -48.92
N THR A 2 34.54 -12.00 -48.43
CA THR A 2 33.20 -11.60 -47.95
C THR A 2 33.29 -11.31 -46.47
N THR A 3 33.31 -10.04 -46.09
CA THR A 3 33.31 -9.58 -44.71
C THR A 3 31.91 -9.80 -44.11
N THR A 4 31.79 -10.81 -43.27
CA THR A 4 30.64 -11.01 -42.38
C THR A 4 30.66 -9.92 -41.30
N HIS A 5 29.88 -8.86 -41.49
CA HIS A 5 29.58 -7.91 -40.43
C HIS A 5 28.70 -8.60 -39.39
N HIS A 6 29.30 -9.09 -38.29
CA HIS A 6 28.55 -9.37 -37.07
C HIS A 6 28.07 -8.03 -36.50
N PRO A 7 26.75 -7.80 -36.32
CA PRO A 7 26.29 -6.61 -35.65
C PRO A 7 26.78 -6.67 -34.20
N VAL A 8 27.63 -5.70 -33.83
CA VAL A 8 27.98 -5.44 -32.43
C VAL A 8 26.67 -5.11 -31.73
N ARG A 9 26.13 -6.05 -30.94
CA ARG A 9 25.06 -5.79 -29.99
C ARG A 9 25.60 -4.76 -28.99
N THR A 10 25.38 -3.48 -29.25
CA THR A 10 25.49 -2.45 -28.22
C THR A 10 24.53 -2.87 -27.11
N ARG A 11 25.06 -3.29 -25.96
CA ARG A 11 24.23 -3.51 -24.78
C ARG A 11 23.63 -2.16 -24.44
N SER A 12 22.36 -1.95 -24.78
CA SER A 12 21.58 -0.83 -24.30
C SER A 12 21.73 -0.77 -22.78
N PHE A 13 22.34 0.28 -22.24
CA PHE A 13 22.47 0.48 -20.79
C PHE A 13 21.12 0.81 -20.13
N ALA A 14 20.06 1.06 -20.93
CA ALA A 14 18.76 1.49 -20.45
C ALA A 14 18.10 0.50 -19.46
N PRO A 15 18.11 -0.84 -19.65
CA PRO A 15 17.47 -1.76 -18.71
C PRO A 15 18.18 -1.83 -17.35
N ALA A 16 19.51 -1.68 -17.32
CA ALA A 16 20.26 -1.65 -16.08
C ALA A 16 20.00 -0.35 -15.29
N LEU A 17 19.92 0.78 -16.00
CA LEU A 17 19.50 2.05 -15.41
C LEU A 17 18.07 1.97 -14.86
N HIS A 18 17.13 1.38 -15.59
CA HIS A 18 15.76 1.19 -15.11
C HIS A 18 15.70 0.37 -13.84
N LEU A 19 16.49 -0.71 -13.74
CA LEU A 19 16.56 -1.49 -12.51
C LEU A 19 17.14 -0.68 -11.35
N CYS A 20 18.19 0.11 -11.57
CA CYS A 20 18.76 0.99 -10.54
C CYS A 20 17.73 2.00 -10.02
N LEU A 21 17.03 2.69 -10.93
CA LEU A 21 15.95 3.62 -10.59
C LEU A 21 14.84 2.92 -9.80
N ALA A 22 14.49 1.70 -10.17
CA ALA A 22 13.47 0.93 -9.48
C ALA A 22 13.87 0.50 -8.07
N VAL A 23 15.14 0.19 -7.83
CA VAL A 23 15.68 -0.07 -6.48
C VAL A 23 15.61 1.18 -5.61
N CYS A 24 15.97 2.35 -6.14
CA CYS A 24 15.80 3.62 -5.43
C CYS A 24 14.32 3.91 -5.12
N ALA A 25 13.45 3.70 -6.11
CA ALA A 25 12.00 3.86 -5.96
C ALA A 25 11.40 2.92 -4.90
N TYR A 26 11.82 1.65 -4.91
CA TYR A 26 11.47 0.67 -3.88
C TYR A 26 11.90 1.16 -2.49
N GLY A 27 13.14 1.61 -2.36
CA GLY A 27 13.67 2.15 -1.10
C GLY A 27 12.82 3.32 -0.58
N LEU A 28 12.47 4.28 -1.44
CA LEU A 28 11.62 5.42 -1.09
C LEU A 28 10.20 5.00 -0.69
N GLY A 29 9.59 4.08 -1.46
CA GLY A 29 8.27 3.52 -1.17
C GLY A 29 8.22 2.81 0.17
N VAL A 30 9.17 1.92 0.43
CA VAL A 30 9.29 1.19 1.71
C VAL A 30 9.58 2.16 2.85
N THR A 31 10.43 3.16 2.65
CA THR A 31 10.73 4.17 3.67
C THR A 31 9.47 4.91 4.10
N GLY A 32 8.63 5.35 3.16
CA GLY A 32 7.36 6.00 3.50
C GLY A 32 6.44 5.11 4.34
N LEU A 33 6.30 3.83 3.97
CA LEU A 33 5.47 2.89 4.73
C LEU A 33 6.05 2.60 6.11
N VAL A 34 7.36 2.36 6.22
CA VAL A 34 8.03 2.14 7.50
C VAL A 34 7.93 3.37 8.40
N ALA A 35 8.08 4.57 7.83
CA ALA A 35 7.91 5.82 8.58
C ALA A 35 6.50 5.91 9.19
N LEU A 36 5.46 5.58 8.41
CA LEU A 36 4.07 5.53 8.92
C LEU A 36 3.93 4.53 10.06
N ILE A 37 4.48 3.32 9.91
CA ILE A 37 4.44 2.27 10.95
C ILE A 37 5.12 2.76 12.23
N VAL A 38 6.36 3.23 12.14
CA VAL A 38 7.14 3.73 13.28
C VAL A 38 6.44 4.88 13.98
N THR A 39 5.84 5.81 13.23
CA THR A 39 5.05 6.90 13.79
C THR A 39 3.76 6.41 14.44
N SER A 40 3.09 5.40 13.88
CA SER A 40 1.87 4.83 14.48
C SER A 40 2.11 4.16 15.84
N PHE A 41 3.32 3.65 16.09
CA PHE A 41 3.73 3.13 17.40
C PHE A 41 4.17 4.23 18.38
N GLY A 42 4.29 5.48 17.92
CA GLY A 42 4.85 6.59 18.71
C GLY A 42 6.36 6.47 18.95
N LEU A 43 7.08 5.67 18.16
CA LEU A 43 8.52 5.47 18.33
C LEU A 43 9.34 6.65 17.79
N TYR A 44 8.85 7.30 16.74
CA TYR A 44 9.48 8.48 16.14
C TYR A 44 8.43 9.35 15.44
N SER A 45 8.58 10.67 15.55
CA SER A 45 7.76 11.63 14.82
C SER A 45 8.57 12.25 13.69
N PHE A 46 8.12 12.06 12.45
CA PHE A 46 8.68 12.72 11.26
C PHE A 46 8.09 14.12 11.05
N GLN A 47 7.29 14.62 12.00
CA GLN A 47 6.72 15.95 11.97
C GLN A 47 7.79 17.01 12.26
N TRP A 48 8.46 17.46 11.21
CA TRP A 48 9.49 18.50 11.29
C TRP A 48 8.96 19.88 10.88
N SER A 49 7.75 19.97 10.31
CA SER A 49 7.15 21.26 9.97
C SER A 49 6.67 21.99 11.24
N PRO A 50 6.76 23.32 11.29
CA PRO A 50 6.11 24.10 12.35
C PRO A 50 4.61 23.76 12.43
N ASN A 51 4.04 23.81 13.63
CA ASN A 51 2.58 23.82 13.76
C ASN A 51 2.07 25.15 13.19
N VAL A 52 1.53 25.11 11.97
CA VAL A 52 1.06 26.29 11.24
C VAL A 52 -0.45 26.49 11.39
N ALA A 53 -1.16 25.45 11.85
CA ALA A 53 -2.58 25.54 12.14
C ALA A 53 -2.81 26.18 13.52
N SER A 54 -3.42 27.37 13.53
CA SER A 54 -3.82 28.04 14.78
C SER A 54 -5.10 27.48 15.40
N THR A 55 -5.82 26.60 14.68
CA THR A 55 -7.08 25.98 15.13
C THR A 55 -7.14 24.50 14.77
N VAL A 56 -7.90 23.72 15.54
CA VAL A 56 -8.14 22.30 15.27
C VAL A 56 -8.75 22.10 13.87
N THR A 57 -9.72 22.94 13.49
CA THR A 57 -10.34 22.88 12.16
C THR A 57 -9.34 23.17 11.04
N GLY A 58 -8.46 24.16 11.22
CA GLY A 58 -7.40 24.47 10.25
C GLY A 58 -6.44 23.30 10.07
N GLY A 59 -6.04 22.65 11.18
CA GLY A 59 -5.20 21.45 11.16
C GLY A 59 -5.85 20.31 10.42
N LEU A 60 -7.12 20.01 10.74
CA LEU A 60 -7.88 18.94 10.10
C LEU A 60 -8.04 19.16 8.58
N LEU A 61 -8.27 20.39 8.13
CA LEU A 61 -8.38 20.71 6.70
C LEU A 61 -7.05 20.52 5.96
N LEU A 62 -5.93 20.92 6.57
CA LEU A 62 -4.59 20.70 6.02
C LEU A 62 -4.27 19.21 5.93
N ASP A 63 -4.51 18.47 7.01
CA ASP A 63 -4.31 17.02 7.09
C ASP A 63 -5.16 16.25 6.08
N ALA A 64 -6.45 16.63 5.96
CA ALA A 64 -7.34 16.09 4.95
C ALA A 64 -6.87 16.42 3.52
N GLY A 65 -6.34 17.61 3.29
CA GLY A 65 -5.75 18.01 2.01
C GLY A 65 -4.50 17.20 1.64
N LEU A 66 -3.60 16.98 2.60
CA LEU A 66 -2.41 16.13 2.41
C LEU A 66 -2.80 14.69 2.09
N LEU A 67 -3.76 14.13 2.82
CA LEU A 67 -4.24 12.77 2.56
C LEU A 67 -5.02 12.69 1.24
N ALA A 68 -5.79 13.71 0.89
CA ALA A 68 -6.47 13.78 -0.41
C ALA A 68 -5.46 13.81 -1.56
N LEU A 69 -4.37 14.56 -1.44
CA LEU A 69 -3.30 14.58 -2.44
C LEU A 69 -2.70 13.18 -2.65
N PHE A 70 -2.36 12.49 -1.56
CA PHE A 70 -1.93 11.08 -1.60
C PHE A 70 -2.98 10.18 -2.26
N GLY A 71 -4.24 10.27 -1.80
CA GLY A 71 -5.32 9.42 -2.29
C GLY A 71 -5.62 9.65 -3.77
N ILE A 72 -5.58 10.89 -4.24
CA ILE A 72 -5.75 11.26 -5.66
C ILE A 72 -4.61 10.67 -6.49
N GLN A 73 -3.35 10.90 -6.11
CA GLN A 73 -2.19 10.35 -6.81
C GLN A 73 -2.27 8.82 -6.88
N HIS A 74 -2.45 8.18 -5.73
CA HIS A 74 -2.47 6.72 -5.61
C HIS A 74 -3.65 6.10 -6.37
N THR A 75 -4.82 6.76 -6.36
CA THR A 75 -6.01 6.25 -7.06
C THR A 75 -5.89 6.43 -8.56
N ILE A 76 -5.52 7.63 -9.03
CA ILE A 76 -5.45 7.94 -10.47
C ILE A 76 -4.40 7.05 -11.14
N MET A 77 -3.20 6.99 -10.57
CA MET A 77 -2.11 6.21 -11.17
C MET A 77 -2.36 4.70 -11.14
N ALA A 78 -3.23 4.21 -10.26
CA ALA A 78 -3.62 2.80 -10.26
C ALA A 78 -4.55 2.43 -11.42
N ARG A 79 -5.25 3.39 -12.04
CA ARG A 79 -6.29 3.13 -13.05
C ARG A 79 -5.73 2.69 -14.40
N PRO A 80 -6.38 1.74 -15.11
CA PRO A 80 -5.93 1.26 -16.41
C PRO A 80 -5.74 2.36 -17.45
N GLY A 81 -6.69 3.33 -17.53
CA GLY A 81 -6.62 4.42 -18.49
C GLY A 81 -5.41 5.35 -18.25
N PHE A 82 -5.11 5.67 -16.99
CA PHE A 82 -3.92 6.44 -16.66
C PHE A 82 -2.64 5.67 -17.01
N LYS A 83 -2.57 4.37 -16.69
CA LYS A 83 -1.42 3.53 -17.01
C LYS A 83 -1.15 3.50 -18.52
N GLN A 84 -2.18 3.31 -19.35
CA GLN A 84 -2.05 3.31 -20.81
C GLN A 84 -1.45 4.63 -21.32
N TRP A 85 -2.00 5.77 -20.90
CA TRP A 85 -1.47 7.08 -21.24
C TRP A 85 -0.04 7.29 -20.73
N TRP A 86 0.21 6.96 -19.46
CA TRP A 86 1.48 7.20 -18.78
C TRP A 86 2.63 6.38 -19.36
N THR A 87 2.37 5.14 -19.79
CA THR A 87 3.36 4.32 -20.49
C THR A 87 3.75 4.82 -21.89
N GLY A 88 3.05 5.82 -22.42
CA GLY A 88 3.50 6.60 -23.59
C GLY A 88 4.53 7.68 -23.24
N VAL A 89 4.64 8.06 -21.96
CA VAL A 89 5.56 9.10 -21.47
C VAL A 89 6.78 8.48 -20.79
N VAL A 90 6.59 7.46 -19.95
CA VAL A 90 7.66 6.76 -19.23
C VAL A 90 7.82 5.33 -19.73
N PRO A 91 9.03 4.73 -19.62
CA PRO A 91 9.21 3.32 -19.95
C PRO A 91 8.25 2.44 -19.16
N ALA A 92 7.54 1.52 -19.82
CA ALA A 92 6.58 0.62 -19.17
C ALA A 92 7.21 -0.20 -18.02
N ALA A 93 8.50 -0.49 -18.11
CA ALA A 93 9.26 -1.15 -17.05
C ALA A 93 9.37 -0.33 -15.75
N LEU A 94 9.23 1.00 -15.81
CA LEU A 94 9.34 1.93 -14.68
C LEU A 94 7.99 2.44 -14.16
N GLU A 95 6.88 2.21 -14.88
CA GLU A 95 5.55 2.70 -14.49
C GLU A 95 5.24 2.41 -13.02
N ARG A 96 5.37 1.14 -12.63
CA ARG A 96 5.08 0.70 -11.27
C ARG A 96 6.09 1.24 -10.26
N SER A 97 7.36 1.34 -10.61
CA SER A 97 8.39 1.86 -9.71
C SER A 97 8.14 3.34 -9.42
N ILE A 98 7.80 4.14 -10.44
CA ILE A 98 7.47 5.57 -10.28
C ILE A 98 6.22 5.74 -9.42
N PHE A 99 5.19 4.93 -9.65
CA PHE A 99 4.00 4.89 -8.79
C PHE A 99 4.38 4.72 -7.31
N VAL A 100 5.21 3.72 -7.01
CA VAL A 100 5.64 3.39 -5.64
C VAL A 100 6.48 4.51 -5.02
N ALA A 101 7.41 5.09 -5.79
CA ALA A 101 8.23 6.21 -5.35
C ALA A 101 7.38 7.42 -4.96
N LEU A 102 6.43 7.81 -5.82
CA LEU A 102 5.55 8.96 -5.58
C LEU A 102 4.63 8.72 -4.39
N SER A 103 4.04 7.52 -4.27
CA SER A 103 3.22 7.19 -3.11
C SER A 103 4.02 7.18 -1.81
N GLY A 104 5.27 6.69 -1.82
CA GLY A 104 6.18 6.77 -0.67
C GLY A 104 6.54 8.20 -0.30
N ALA A 105 6.87 9.04 -1.30
CA ALA A 105 7.17 10.45 -1.10
C ALA A 105 5.98 11.23 -0.54
N LEU A 106 4.77 11.00 -1.05
CA LEU A 106 3.56 11.63 -0.53
C LEU A 106 3.21 11.15 0.87
N LEU A 107 3.52 9.89 1.21
CA LEU A 107 3.36 9.41 2.57
C LEU A 107 4.34 10.08 3.54
N LEU A 108 5.60 10.27 3.12
CA LEU A 108 6.56 11.07 3.89
C LEU A 108 6.11 12.54 4.01
N LEU A 109 5.54 13.11 2.95
CA LEU A 109 4.98 14.46 2.97
C LEU A 109 3.82 14.59 3.95
N ILE A 110 2.91 13.60 4.00
CA ILE A 110 1.85 13.53 5.01
C ILE A 110 2.47 13.58 6.41
N LEU A 111 3.43 12.69 6.70
CA LEU A 111 4.04 12.61 8.04
C LEU A 111 4.82 13.88 8.40
N TRP A 112 5.45 14.51 7.42
CA TRP A 112 6.20 15.75 7.59
C TRP A 112 5.30 16.94 7.88
N GLY A 113 4.19 17.07 7.15
CA GLY A 113 3.27 18.21 7.20
C GLY A 113 2.07 18.03 8.12
N TRP A 114 1.95 16.89 8.80
CA TRP A 114 0.80 16.57 9.66
C TRP A 114 0.66 17.59 10.78
N GLN A 115 -0.55 18.09 11.05
CA GLN A 115 -0.82 19.11 12.05
C GLN A 115 -1.22 18.49 13.39
N PRO A 116 -0.56 18.85 14.50
CA PRO A 116 -0.89 18.28 15.79
C PRO A 116 -2.11 19.00 16.38
N MET A 117 -3.12 18.25 16.81
CA MET A 117 -4.35 18.82 17.37
C MET A 117 -4.34 18.89 18.90
N GLY A 118 -3.38 18.21 19.54
CA GLY A 118 -3.08 18.31 20.98
C GLY A 118 -4.08 17.64 21.93
N ALA A 119 -5.31 17.39 21.50
CA ALA A 119 -6.31 16.73 22.31
C ALA A 119 -6.09 15.21 22.38
N THR A 120 -6.18 14.64 23.59
CA THR A 120 -6.22 13.18 23.79
C THR A 120 -7.66 12.71 23.78
N VAL A 121 -7.96 11.68 22.97
CA VAL A 121 -9.29 11.06 22.89
C VAL A 121 -9.39 9.91 23.88
N TRP A 122 -8.39 9.02 23.89
CA TRP A 122 -8.21 8.02 24.94
C TRP A 122 -6.74 7.74 25.21
N GLN A 123 -6.49 7.31 26.44
CA GLN A 123 -5.19 6.82 26.88
C GLN A 123 -5.44 5.70 27.87
N LEU A 124 -4.83 4.53 27.63
CA LEU A 124 -4.91 3.41 28.55
C LEU A 124 -3.72 3.42 29.51
N ASP A 125 -3.99 3.40 30.81
CA ASP A 125 -2.93 3.38 31.83
C ASP A 125 -2.51 1.95 32.20
N ALA A 126 -3.44 1.00 32.16
CA ALA A 126 -3.18 -0.39 32.51
C ALA A 126 -2.14 -1.02 31.56
N SER A 127 -1.02 -1.48 32.13
CA SER A 127 0.12 -2.03 31.36
C SER A 127 -0.29 -3.18 30.45
N TRP A 128 -1.10 -4.12 30.94
CA TRP A 128 -1.58 -5.26 30.15
C TRP A 128 -2.43 -4.82 28.95
N ALA A 129 -3.26 -3.78 29.10
CA ALA A 129 -4.12 -3.28 28.03
C ALA A 129 -3.30 -2.54 26.97
N ARG A 130 -2.29 -1.78 27.40
CA ARG A 130 -1.32 -1.14 26.48
C ARG A 130 -0.55 -2.18 25.67
N THR A 131 -0.02 -3.20 26.33
CA THR A 131 0.70 -4.29 25.67
C THR A 131 -0.20 -5.04 24.70
N ALA A 132 -1.44 -5.34 25.07
CA ALA A 132 -2.39 -6.00 24.18
C ALA A 132 -2.65 -5.19 22.91
N LEU A 133 -2.81 -3.87 23.02
CA LEU A 133 -2.99 -3.00 21.84
C LEU A 133 -1.73 -2.93 20.98
N PHE A 134 -0.54 -2.79 21.55
CA PHE A 134 0.70 -2.82 20.75
C PHE A 134 0.92 -4.16 20.05
N VAL A 135 0.59 -5.28 20.70
CA VAL A 135 0.64 -6.61 20.07
C VAL A 135 -0.35 -6.69 18.91
N LEU A 136 -1.58 -6.18 19.09
CA LEU A 136 -2.58 -6.13 18.03
C LEU A 136 -2.13 -5.23 16.88
N GLN A 137 -1.54 -4.08 17.17
CA GLN A 137 -0.97 -3.15 16.19
C GLN A 137 0.12 -3.83 15.35
N GLY A 138 1.08 -4.47 16.02
CA GLY A 138 2.16 -5.22 15.38
C GLY A 138 1.64 -6.40 14.56
N ALA A 139 0.60 -7.08 15.03
CA ALA A 139 -0.08 -8.11 14.25
C ALA A 139 -0.72 -7.54 12.98
N GLY A 140 -1.35 -6.37 13.05
CA GLY A 140 -1.91 -5.67 11.88
C GLY A 140 -0.86 -5.34 10.83
N TRP A 141 0.25 -4.71 11.23
CA TRP A 141 1.35 -4.38 10.31
C TRP A 141 2.07 -5.62 9.77
N THR A 142 2.24 -6.66 10.58
CA THR A 142 2.79 -7.95 10.14
C THR A 142 1.85 -8.64 9.14
N TYR A 143 0.53 -8.56 9.37
CA TYR A 143 -0.49 -9.07 8.46
C TYR A 143 -0.46 -8.32 7.12
N LEU A 144 -0.30 -6.99 7.14
CA LEU A 144 -0.06 -6.23 5.91
C LEU A 144 1.18 -6.74 5.18
N LEU A 145 2.32 -6.88 5.87
CA LEU A 145 3.57 -7.28 5.24
C LEU A 145 3.44 -8.67 4.61
N ALA A 146 2.92 -9.65 5.35
CA ALA A 146 2.68 -10.99 4.84
C ALA A 146 1.72 -10.98 3.63
N ALA A 147 0.69 -10.12 3.63
CA ALA A 147 -0.23 -9.99 2.51
C ALA A 147 0.45 -9.49 1.22
N THR A 148 1.43 -8.59 1.33
CA THR A 148 2.20 -8.14 0.15
C THR A 148 2.97 -9.28 -0.51
N PHE A 149 3.56 -10.18 0.28
CA PHE A 149 4.23 -11.39 -0.23
C PHE A 149 3.26 -12.43 -0.78
N ALA A 150 2.02 -12.46 -0.29
CA ALA A 150 1.00 -13.38 -0.79
C ALA A 150 0.55 -13.08 -2.23
N VAL A 151 0.66 -11.83 -2.68
CA VAL A 151 0.33 -11.42 -4.06
C VAL A 151 1.54 -11.54 -4.99
N ASP A 152 2.66 -10.93 -4.59
CA ASP A 152 4.01 -10.90 -5.20
C ASP A 152 4.61 -9.54 -4.81
N HIS A 153 5.34 -9.48 -3.70
CA HIS A 153 5.82 -8.23 -3.10
C HIS A 153 6.66 -7.41 -4.09
N PHE A 154 7.55 -8.08 -4.83
CA PHE A 154 8.46 -7.39 -5.75
C PHE A 154 7.74 -6.89 -7.00
N HIS A 155 6.69 -7.57 -7.46
CA HIS A 155 5.83 -7.05 -8.51
C HIS A 155 4.99 -5.88 -8.03
N LEU A 156 4.40 -6.01 -6.84
CA LEU A 156 3.61 -4.97 -6.19
C LEU A 156 4.44 -3.70 -5.94
N PHE A 157 5.70 -3.82 -5.57
CA PHE A 157 6.59 -2.68 -5.33
C PHE A 157 7.43 -2.25 -6.56
N GLY A 158 7.18 -2.82 -7.74
CA GLY A 158 7.75 -2.31 -8.99
C GLY A 158 9.18 -2.74 -9.31
N LEU A 159 9.69 -3.82 -8.71
CA LEU A 159 11.02 -4.36 -8.99
C LEU A 159 11.01 -5.48 -10.05
N THR A 160 9.92 -6.24 -10.13
CA THR A 160 9.81 -7.36 -11.08
C THR A 160 9.79 -6.90 -12.53
N GLN A 161 9.15 -5.77 -12.82
CA GLN A 161 8.98 -5.20 -14.16
C GLN A 161 10.33 -4.83 -14.82
N PRO A 162 11.20 -4.01 -14.17
CA PRO A 162 12.51 -3.68 -14.73
C PRO A 162 13.49 -4.86 -14.67
N TRP A 163 13.40 -5.73 -13.66
CA TRP A 163 14.19 -6.97 -13.62
C TRP A 163 13.90 -7.88 -14.83
N ARG A 164 12.63 -8.03 -15.22
CA ARG A 164 12.26 -8.80 -16.42
C ARG A 164 12.74 -8.12 -17.69
N ALA A 165 12.60 -6.80 -17.79
CA ALA A 165 13.11 -6.04 -18.93
C ALA A 165 14.62 -6.19 -19.11
N LEU A 166 15.40 -6.16 -18.01
CA LEU A 166 16.85 -6.43 -18.03
C LEU A 166 17.18 -7.82 -18.57
N ASN A 167 16.33 -8.80 -18.28
CA ASN A 167 16.47 -10.19 -18.75
C ASN A 167 15.80 -10.45 -20.12
N GLY A 168 15.39 -9.41 -20.85
CA GLY A 168 14.75 -9.54 -22.16
C GLY A 168 13.37 -10.23 -22.12
N ARG A 169 12.68 -10.19 -20.98
CA ARG A 169 11.35 -10.79 -20.79
C ARG A 169 10.28 -9.70 -20.73
N SER A 170 9.10 -9.98 -21.27
CA SER A 170 7.94 -9.08 -21.18
C SER A 170 7.48 -8.89 -19.72
N PRO A 171 6.88 -7.73 -19.40
CA PRO A 171 6.21 -7.50 -18.12
C PRO A 171 5.17 -8.61 -17.86
N ALA A 172 5.21 -9.23 -16.69
CA ALA A 172 4.20 -10.21 -16.31
C ALA A 172 2.97 -9.48 -15.76
N GLU A 173 1.79 -9.81 -16.28
CA GLU A 173 0.55 -9.45 -15.62
C GLU A 173 0.33 -10.36 -14.40
N PRO A 174 0.01 -9.80 -13.23
CA PRO A 174 -0.26 -10.61 -12.05
C PRO A 174 -1.56 -11.39 -12.27
N VAL A 175 -1.47 -12.72 -12.20
CA VAL A 175 -2.65 -13.60 -12.28
C VAL A 175 -3.35 -13.58 -10.93
N PHE A 176 -4.62 -13.22 -10.90
CA PHE A 176 -5.46 -13.29 -9.70
C PHE A 176 -5.46 -14.72 -9.14
N ARG A 177 -4.91 -14.92 -7.93
CA ARG A 177 -4.89 -16.23 -7.26
C ARG A 177 -5.34 -16.11 -5.81
N ARG A 178 -6.38 -16.87 -5.46
CA ARG A 178 -6.89 -17.04 -4.08
C ARG A 178 -5.94 -17.91 -3.24
N ARG A 179 -4.80 -17.34 -2.84
CA ARG A 179 -3.77 -18.02 -2.03
C ARG A 179 -3.59 -17.34 -0.67
N LEU A 180 -3.19 -18.14 0.32
CA LEU A 180 -2.89 -17.66 1.67
C LEU A 180 -4.06 -16.86 2.27
N MET A 181 -3.84 -15.59 2.60
CA MET A 181 -4.82 -14.71 3.24
C MET A 181 -6.03 -14.42 2.34
N TYR A 182 -5.83 -14.37 1.03
CA TYR A 182 -6.89 -14.21 0.01
C TYR A 182 -7.85 -15.42 -0.08
N ARG A 183 -7.78 -16.36 0.86
CA ARG A 183 -8.78 -17.43 1.04
C ARG A 183 -9.82 -17.09 2.09
N PHE A 184 -9.54 -16.16 2.98
CA PHE A 184 -10.40 -15.81 4.12
C PHE A 184 -10.50 -14.30 4.37
N ASP A 185 -9.73 -13.47 3.69
CA ASP A 185 -9.83 -12.01 3.69
C ASP A 185 -9.65 -11.52 2.24
N ARG A 186 -10.58 -10.72 1.69
CA ARG A 186 -10.46 -10.24 0.30
C ARG A 186 -9.46 -9.11 0.14
N HIS A 187 -9.26 -8.29 1.18
CA HIS A 187 -8.38 -7.13 1.14
C HIS A 187 -7.40 -7.15 2.33
N PRO A 188 -6.54 -8.17 2.45
CA PRO A 188 -5.73 -8.39 3.65
C PRO A 188 -4.71 -7.29 3.92
N ILE A 189 -4.20 -6.62 2.87
CA ILE A 189 -3.35 -5.43 3.01
C ILE A 189 -4.13 -4.32 3.74
N MET A 190 -5.36 -4.06 3.32
CA MET A 190 -6.22 -3.01 3.88
C MET A 190 -6.60 -3.33 5.32
N THR A 191 -6.97 -4.59 5.61
CA THR A 191 -7.20 -5.08 6.97
C THR A 191 -6.00 -4.81 7.87
N GLY A 192 -4.79 -5.13 7.39
CA GLY A 192 -3.55 -4.89 8.13
C GLY A 192 -3.31 -3.41 8.43
N VAL A 193 -3.51 -2.51 7.47
CA VAL A 193 -3.43 -1.05 7.69
C VAL A 193 -4.42 -0.61 8.77
N LEU A 194 -5.69 -1.00 8.65
CA LEU A 194 -6.72 -0.55 9.58
C LEU A 194 -6.44 -1.01 11.01
N VAL A 195 -6.06 -2.28 11.20
CA VAL A 195 -5.67 -2.78 12.53
C VAL A 195 -4.43 -2.01 13.03
N GLY A 196 -3.43 -1.79 12.18
CA GLY A 196 -2.20 -1.09 12.54
C GLY A 196 -2.40 0.40 12.90
N LEU A 197 -3.39 1.07 12.32
CA LEU A 197 -3.69 2.48 12.62
C LEU A 197 -4.61 2.63 13.84
N TRP A 198 -5.59 1.75 14.00
CA TRP A 198 -6.60 1.87 15.06
C TRP A 198 -6.15 1.27 16.40
N ALA A 199 -5.28 0.25 16.41
CA ALA A 199 -4.86 -0.43 17.63
C ALA A 199 -3.75 0.32 18.38
N THR A 200 -3.99 1.55 18.81
CA THR A 200 -3.04 2.33 19.63
C THR A 200 -3.55 2.51 21.08
N PRO A 201 -2.67 2.38 22.09
CA PRO A 201 -3.03 2.64 23.49
C PRO A 201 -3.20 4.11 23.84
N HIS A 202 -2.71 5.01 22.99
CA HIS A 202 -2.85 6.45 23.15
C HIS A 202 -3.33 7.03 21.82
N MET A 203 -4.61 7.39 21.77
CA MET A 203 -5.22 8.00 20.59
C MET A 203 -5.39 9.49 20.82
N ARG A 204 -4.64 10.27 20.06
CA ARG A 204 -4.78 11.71 19.97
C ARG A 204 -5.78 12.07 18.88
N ALA A 205 -6.32 13.28 18.91
CA ALA A 205 -7.25 13.77 17.89
C ALA A 205 -6.62 13.75 16.48
N ASP A 206 -5.34 14.10 16.36
CA ASP A 206 -4.57 14.03 15.11
C ASP A 206 -4.38 12.58 14.63
N THR A 207 -4.10 11.63 15.54
CA THR A 207 -3.99 10.20 15.21
C THR A 207 -5.34 9.61 14.81
N LEU A 208 -6.42 10.03 15.48
CA LEU A 208 -7.79 9.64 15.15
C LEU A 208 -8.19 10.16 13.76
N ALA A 209 -7.83 11.40 13.44
CA ALA A 209 -8.04 11.98 12.12
C ALA A 209 -7.29 11.19 11.05
N LEU A 210 -6.02 10.83 11.29
CA LEU A 210 -5.24 9.99 10.39
C LEU A 210 -5.92 8.64 10.14
N ALA A 211 -6.27 7.92 11.21
CA ALA A 211 -6.92 6.61 11.12
C ALA A 211 -8.28 6.71 10.42
N GLY A 212 -9.09 7.72 10.75
CA GLY A 212 -10.40 7.95 10.14
C GLY A 212 -10.33 8.30 8.65
N LEU A 213 -9.43 9.20 8.26
CA LEU A 213 -9.24 9.61 6.87
C LEU A 213 -8.68 8.46 6.00
N PHE A 214 -7.70 7.71 6.51
CA PHE A 214 -7.24 6.49 5.82
C PHE A 214 -8.33 5.42 5.73
N THR A 215 -9.17 5.28 6.77
CA THR A 215 -10.32 4.37 6.74
C THR A 215 -11.30 4.76 5.63
N LEU A 216 -11.66 6.04 5.54
CA LEU A 216 -12.53 6.55 4.48
C LEU A 216 -11.93 6.29 3.10
N TYR A 217 -10.66 6.61 2.91
CA TYR A 217 -9.94 6.35 1.67
C TYR A 217 -9.94 4.86 1.29
N ILE A 218 -9.65 3.98 2.24
CA ILE A 218 -9.66 2.52 2.04
C ILE A 218 -11.04 2.02 1.66
N VAL A 219 -12.09 2.45 2.37
CA VAL A 219 -13.48 2.02 2.08
C VAL A 219 -13.90 2.43 0.68
N VAL A 220 -13.59 3.67 0.27
CA VAL A 220 -13.87 4.16 -1.09
C VAL A 220 -13.06 3.37 -2.11
N GLY A 221 -11.77 3.16 -1.86
CA GLY A 221 -10.88 2.38 -2.73
C GLY A 221 -11.36 0.96 -2.96
N VAL A 222 -11.69 0.24 -1.88
CA VAL A 222 -12.23 -1.12 -1.90
C VAL A 222 -13.56 -1.18 -2.64
N ALA A 223 -14.48 -0.24 -2.41
CA ALA A 223 -15.76 -0.22 -3.10
C ALA A 223 -15.61 -0.06 -4.62
N ILE A 224 -14.63 0.73 -5.07
CA ILE A 224 -14.32 0.88 -6.50
C ILE A 224 -13.63 -0.37 -7.03
N GLU A 225 -12.63 -0.90 -6.32
CA GLU A 225 -11.89 -2.12 -6.68
C GLU A 225 -12.84 -3.31 -6.85
N GLU A 226 -13.76 -3.54 -5.91
CA GLU A 226 -14.73 -4.64 -6.01
C GLU A 226 -15.63 -4.51 -7.24
N ARG A 227 -16.04 -3.30 -7.62
CA ARG A 227 -16.83 -3.08 -8.85
C ARG A 227 -16.02 -3.42 -10.10
N GLU A 228 -14.74 -3.07 -10.13
CA GLU A 228 -13.84 -3.41 -11.23
C GLU A 228 -13.58 -4.91 -11.31
N LEU A 229 -13.37 -5.59 -10.19
CA LEU A 229 -13.17 -7.04 -10.13
C LEU A 229 -14.43 -7.80 -10.57
N VAL A 230 -15.63 -7.32 -10.21
CA VAL A 230 -16.89 -7.86 -10.75
C VAL A 230 -16.97 -7.69 -12.27
N ARG A 231 -16.59 -6.53 -12.81
CA ARG A 231 -16.57 -6.30 -14.26
C ARG A 231 -15.56 -7.20 -14.99
N ALA A 232 -14.39 -7.41 -14.39
CA ALA A 232 -13.30 -8.19 -15.01
C ALA A 232 -13.48 -9.72 -14.90
N HIS A 233 -14.08 -10.21 -13.81
CA HIS A 233 -14.14 -11.65 -13.50
C HIS A 233 -15.56 -12.21 -13.35
N GLY A 234 -16.59 -11.36 -13.44
CA GLY A 234 -18.00 -11.76 -13.46
C GLY A 234 -18.40 -12.69 -12.31
N THR A 235 -19.05 -13.80 -12.65
CA THR A 235 -19.58 -14.77 -11.69
C THR A 235 -18.51 -15.42 -10.80
N THR A 236 -17.27 -15.53 -11.28
CA THR A 236 -16.17 -16.11 -10.49
C THR A 236 -15.86 -15.26 -9.26
N TYR A 237 -15.87 -13.93 -9.43
CA TYR A 237 -15.64 -13.01 -8.33
C TYR A 237 -16.87 -12.88 -7.42
N LEU A 238 -18.09 -12.94 -7.97
CA LEU A 238 -19.31 -12.93 -7.16
C LEU A 238 -19.35 -14.09 -6.17
N ARG A 239 -19.03 -15.32 -6.59
CA ARG A 239 -18.95 -16.48 -5.67
C ARG A 239 -17.89 -16.29 -4.60
N TYR A 240 -16.72 -15.74 -4.96
CA TYR A 240 -15.69 -15.41 -3.99
C TYR A 240 -16.18 -14.36 -2.98
N ARG A 241 -16.98 -13.40 -3.43
CA ARG A 241 -17.58 -12.36 -2.58
C ARG A 241 -18.59 -12.93 -1.58
N ASP A 242 -19.31 -13.99 -1.96
CA ASP A 242 -20.26 -14.67 -1.07
C ASP A 242 -19.54 -15.49 0.01
N ASP A 243 -18.36 -16.04 -0.30
CA ASP A 243 -17.62 -16.94 0.59
C ASP A 243 -16.69 -16.24 1.59
N VAL A 244 -16.14 -15.07 1.22
CA VAL A 244 -15.02 -14.44 1.94
C VAL A 244 -15.28 -12.97 2.10
N ARG A 245 -15.43 -12.45 3.32
CA ARG A 245 -15.62 -11.03 3.70
C ARG A 245 -14.51 -10.10 3.18
N SER A 246 -14.87 -8.81 3.05
CA SER A 246 -14.04 -7.76 2.44
C SER A 246 -12.82 -7.37 3.28
N VAL A 247 -12.98 -6.48 4.27
CA VAL A 247 -11.90 -5.88 5.07
C VAL A 247 -11.94 -6.38 6.52
N VAL A 248 -12.27 -7.66 6.71
CA VAL A 248 -12.19 -8.39 7.98
C VAL A 248 -12.06 -9.89 7.64
N PRO A 249 -11.19 -10.65 8.33
CA PRO A 249 -11.10 -12.09 8.14
C PRO A 249 -12.42 -12.83 8.38
N SER A 250 -12.70 -13.81 7.53
CA SER A 250 -13.90 -14.63 7.56
C SER A 250 -13.67 -15.89 8.40
N VAL A 251 -14.20 -15.87 9.62
CA VAL A 251 -14.07 -17.02 10.55
C VAL A 251 -14.69 -18.30 9.97
N HIS A 252 -15.82 -18.21 9.25
CA HIS A 252 -16.45 -19.37 8.61
C HIS A 252 -15.61 -19.95 7.45
N ALA A 253 -14.97 -19.11 6.63
CA ALA A 253 -14.07 -19.56 5.58
C ALA A 253 -12.82 -20.24 6.15
N LEU A 254 -12.30 -19.71 7.28
CA LEU A 254 -11.18 -20.31 8.01
C LEU A 254 -11.57 -21.68 8.61
N ALA A 255 -12.75 -21.78 9.24
CA ALA A 255 -13.22 -23.00 9.88
C ALA A 255 -13.53 -24.15 8.89
N ARG A 256 -14.10 -23.84 7.71
CA ARG A 256 -14.31 -24.83 6.64
C ARG A 256 -12.99 -25.46 6.18
N ARG A 257 -11.90 -24.70 6.23
CA ARG A 257 -10.57 -25.17 5.84
C ARG A 257 -9.94 -26.11 6.87
N VAL A 258 -9.99 -25.75 8.15
CA VAL A 258 -9.47 -26.63 9.23
C VAL A 258 -10.11 -28.02 9.15
N ARG A 259 -11.35 -28.11 8.68
CA ARG A 259 -12.06 -29.38 8.46
C ARG A 259 -11.78 -30.08 7.13
N ALA A 260 -11.18 -29.41 6.15
CA ALA A 260 -10.84 -29.99 4.85
C ALA A 260 -9.37 -30.42 4.76
N ASP A 261 -8.51 -29.86 5.63
CA ASP A 261 -7.09 -30.22 5.79
C ASP A 261 -6.89 -31.30 6.90
N VAL A 262 -7.97 -31.84 7.48
CA VAL A 262 -8.02 -32.95 8.47
C VAL A 262 -8.77 -34.13 7.84
#